data_AF-Q9FJE0-F1
#
_entry.id   AF-Q9FJE0-F1
#
_cell.length_a   1.000
_cell.length_b   1.000
_cell.length_c   1.000
_cell.angle_alpha   90.00
_cell.angle_beta   90.00
_cell.angle_gamma   90.00
#
_symmetry.space_group_name_H-M   'P 1'
#
loop_
_entity.id
_entity.type
_entity.pdbx_description
1 polymer ?
#
loop_
_entity_poly.entity_id
_entity_poly.type
_entity_poly.pdbx_seq_one_letter_code
_entity_poly.pdbx_strand_id
1 'polypeptide(L)'
;MEKVSSPSSSFSRRSAYLEALTQEIKKKLTRAVVSPAQTRNLLQDLFADIALEVDDRAKDVILSKEEDLITSDEADADGPLCFFDVLADYYVKVSERGKDILDLMLFEVELDNQEILLRYSSALVQGATNVFWIDIQTNTRRFQSLFRYLLEEVALEQIRLKKIPIQAQRELYLLLSRFIFFYNSVDKLDSFLRNFPEFPNAFLIGGPGDFLVIELTDQLQKLKVEPVLLHYLSQMKILQGMELRMTTSTRLKACLYSFTSPGGPMYPTRAVRHAAWDALDSLFPVSITL
;
A
#
# COMPACT_ATOMS: atom_id res chain seq x y z
N MET A 1 -43.56 24.04 -11.52
CA MET A 1 -43.43 22.74 -10.85
C MET A 1 -42.09 22.17 -11.27
N GLU A 2 -41.04 22.49 -10.54
CA GLU A 2 -39.68 22.03 -10.82
C GLU A 2 -39.31 21.00 -9.76
N LYS A 3 -38.92 19.82 -10.22
CA LYS A 3 -38.71 18.62 -9.41
C LYS A 3 -37.29 18.69 -8.84
N VAL A 4 -37.17 19.01 -7.56
CA VAL A 4 -35.89 18.98 -6.83
C VAL A 4 -35.40 17.53 -6.76
N SER A 5 -34.38 17.18 -7.55
CA SER A 5 -33.68 15.90 -7.46
C SER A 5 -32.65 15.96 -6.34
N SER A 6 -32.90 15.21 -5.27
CA SER A 6 -32.05 15.08 -4.07
C SER A 6 -30.77 14.26 -4.34
N PRO A 7 -29.57 14.70 -3.90
CA PRO A 7 -28.29 13.98 -4.09
C PRO A 7 -28.10 12.73 -3.21
N SER A 8 -29.05 12.39 -2.35
CA SER A 8 -28.86 11.43 -1.24
C SER A 8 -29.02 9.95 -1.58
N SER A 9 -29.54 9.61 -2.76
CA SER A 9 -29.97 8.23 -3.06
C SER A 9 -28.85 7.30 -3.55
N SER A 10 -27.81 7.82 -4.21
CA SER A 10 -26.69 7.02 -4.75
C SER A 10 -25.70 6.61 -3.65
N PHE A 11 -25.32 7.55 -2.78
CA PHE A 11 -24.48 7.30 -1.61
C PHE A 11 -25.10 6.26 -0.66
N SER A 12 -26.42 6.33 -0.44
CA SER A 12 -27.16 5.38 0.40
C SER A 12 -27.15 3.97 -0.19
N ARG A 13 -27.30 3.81 -1.51
CA ARG A 13 -27.25 2.51 -2.19
C ARG A 13 -25.84 1.91 -2.19
N ARG A 14 -24.81 2.72 -2.45
CA ARG A 14 -23.40 2.25 -2.40
C ARG A 14 -23.00 1.82 -0.99
N SER A 15 -23.44 2.56 0.04
CA SER A 15 -23.23 2.17 1.44
C SER A 15 -23.93 0.85 1.78
N ALA A 16 -25.19 0.68 1.38
CA ALA A 16 -25.95 -0.54 1.63
C ALA A 16 -25.36 -1.77 0.93
N TYR A 17 -24.85 -1.60 -0.30
CA TYR A 17 -24.17 -2.67 -1.03
C TYR A 17 -22.86 -3.09 -0.36
N LEU A 18 -22.02 -2.13 0.04
CA LEU A 18 -20.78 -2.42 0.76
C LEU A 18 -21.04 -3.14 2.09
N GLU A 19 -22.12 -2.77 2.79
CA GLU A 19 -22.52 -3.44 4.02
C GLU A 19 -23.03 -4.86 3.76
N ALA A 20 -23.81 -5.08 2.70
CA ALA A 20 -24.25 -6.41 2.29
C ALA A 20 -23.09 -7.33 1.89
N LEU A 21 -22.13 -6.80 1.10
CA LEU A 21 -20.92 -7.52 0.71
C LEU A 21 -20.08 -7.86 1.94
N THR A 22 -19.94 -6.93 2.88
CA THR A 22 -19.23 -7.17 4.13
C THR A 22 -19.88 -8.27 4.97
N GLN A 23 -21.21 -8.26 5.08
CA GLN A 23 -21.94 -9.31 5.79
C GLN A 23 -21.75 -10.67 5.12
N GLU A 24 -21.73 -10.73 3.80
CA GLU A 24 -21.49 -11.98 3.07
C GLU A 24 -20.04 -12.46 3.23
N ILE A 25 -19.05 -11.55 3.18
CA ILE A 25 -17.64 -11.85 3.49
C ILE A 25 -17.51 -12.39 4.91
N LYS A 26 -18.06 -11.68 5.91
CA LYS A 26 -18.03 -12.11 7.32
C LYS A 26 -18.69 -13.48 7.48
N LYS A 27 -19.87 -13.69 6.90
CA LYS A 27 -20.60 -14.97 6.95
C LYS A 27 -19.81 -16.11 6.32
N LYS A 28 -19.21 -15.90 5.14
CA LYS A 28 -18.36 -16.90 4.47
C LYS A 28 -17.08 -17.18 5.27
N LEU A 29 -16.42 -16.17 5.83
CA LEU A 29 -15.24 -16.30 6.69
C LEU A 29 -15.58 -17.05 7.99
N THR A 30 -16.64 -16.67 8.70
CA THR A 30 -17.08 -17.38 9.92
C THR A 30 -17.44 -18.84 9.62
N ARG A 31 -18.09 -19.11 8.49
CA ARG A 31 -18.38 -20.48 8.04
C ARG A 31 -17.09 -21.26 7.74
N ALA A 32 -16.09 -20.60 7.19
CA ALA A 32 -14.78 -21.18 6.93
C ALA A 32 -14.02 -21.48 8.25
N VAL A 33 -14.15 -20.64 9.28
CA VAL A 33 -13.57 -20.90 10.62
C VAL A 33 -14.25 -22.08 11.33
N VAL A 34 -15.59 -22.18 11.24
CA VAL A 34 -16.35 -23.24 11.93
C VAL A 34 -16.26 -24.60 11.23
N SER A 35 -15.86 -24.65 9.95
CA SER A 35 -15.83 -25.87 9.14
C SER A 35 -14.46 -26.11 8.49
N PRO A 36 -13.46 -26.62 9.24
CA PRO A 36 -12.08 -26.87 8.77
C PRO A 36 -12.00 -27.63 7.44
N ALA A 37 -12.90 -28.61 7.24
CA ALA A 37 -12.94 -29.44 6.04
C ALA A 37 -13.37 -28.69 4.77
N GLN A 38 -14.08 -27.55 4.91
CA GLN A 38 -14.58 -26.74 3.80
C GLN A 38 -13.88 -25.38 3.70
N THR A 39 -13.06 -25.01 4.68
CA THR A 39 -12.33 -23.73 4.78
C THR A 39 -11.62 -23.40 3.48
N ARG A 40 -10.90 -24.36 2.90
CA ARG A 40 -10.18 -24.17 1.64
C ARG A 40 -11.11 -23.78 0.48
N ASN A 41 -12.20 -24.51 0.28
CA ASN A 41 -13.11 -24.26 -0.83
C ASN A 41 -13.89 -22.96 -0.59
N LEU A 42 -14.35 -22.71 0.63
CA LEU A 42 -15.08 -21.49 0.99
C LEU A 42 -14.23 -20.23 0.84
N LEU A 43 -12.93 -20.29 1.19
CA LEU A 43 -12.02 -19.18 0.99
C LEU A 43 -11.63 -19.06 -0.49
N GLN A 44 -11.38 -20.16 -1.20
CA GLN A 44 -11.15 -20.12 -2.64
C GLN A 44 -12.34 -19.53 -3.38
N ASP A 45 -13.57 -19.90 -3.04
CA ASP A 45 -14.81 -19.33 -3.61
C ASP A 45 -14.98 -17.87 -3.18
N LEU A 46 -14.73 -17.52 -1.92
CA LEU A 46 -14.76 -16.12 -1.46
C LEU A 46 -13.79 -15.25 -2.25
N PHE A 47 -12.55 -15.69 -2.44
CA PHE A 47 -11.56 -14.89 -3.15
C PHE A 47 -11.66 -15.03 -4.66
N ALA A 48 -12.18 -16.13 -5.22
CA ALA A 48 -12.47 -16.25 -6.65
C ALA A 48 -13.69 -15.41 -7.03
N ASP A 49 -14.80 -15.53 -6.30
CA ASP A 49 -16.00 -14.71 -6.51
C ASP A 49 -15.66 -13.23 -6.43
N ILE A 50 -14.82 -12.81 -5.48
CA ILE A 50 -14.53 -11.38 -5.33
C ILE A 50 -13.31 -10.89 -6.15
N ALA A 51 -12.34 -11.75 -6.51
CA ALA A 51 -11.23 -11.38 -7.40
C ALA A 51 -11.55 -11.56 -8.89
N LEU A 52 -12.61 -12.30 -9.26
CA LEU A 52 -13.08 -12.43 -10.65
C LEU A 52 -14.38 -11.65 -10.92
N GLU A 53 -15.25 -11.47 -9.93
CA GLU A 53 -16.59 -10.93 -10.17
C GLU A 53 -17.06 -10.01 -9.03
N VAL A 54 -16.51 -8.80 -8.96
CA VAL A 54 -17.39 -7.68 -8.63
C VAL A 54 -18.35 -7.55 -9.82
N ASP A 55 -19.45 -8.31 -9.75
CA ASP A 55 -20.58 -8.42 -10.68
C ASP A 55 -20.77 -7.13 -11.50
N ASP A 56 -20.89 -7.26 -12.83
CA ASP A 56 -21.11 -6.12 -13.76
C ASP A 56 -22.30 -5.24 -13.31
N ARG A 57 -23.24 -5.77 -12.54
CA ARG A 57 -24.36 -5.01 -11.94
C ARG A 57 -23.95 -4.10 -10.77
N ALA A 58 -22.88 -4.42 -10.05
CA ALA A 58 -22.34 -3.62 -8.94
C ALA A 58 -21.41 -2.52 -9.44
N LYS A 59 -20.86 -2.68 -10.65
CA LYS A 59 -20.00 -1.71 -11.33
C LYS A 59 -20.67 -0.34 -11.45
N ASP A 60 -21.93 -0.30 -11.89
CA ASP A 60 -22.70 0.94 -12.01
C ASP A 60 -23.00 1.60 -10.65
N VAL A 61 -23.13 0.81 -9.57
CA VAL A 61 -23.39 1.32 -8.21
C VAL A 61 -22.11 1.84 -7.55
N ILE A 62 -20.95 1.26 -7.88
CA ILE A 62 -19.64 1.64 -7.36
C ILE A 62 -19.03 2.79 -8.18
N LEU A 63 -19.17 2.77 -9.50
CA LEU A 63 -18.59 3.72 -10.45
C LEU A 63 -19.51 4.86 -10.87
N SER A 64 -20.77 4.94 -10.36
CA SER A 64 -21.65 6.08 -10.69
C SER A 64 -20.89 7.40 -10.50
N LYS A 65 -20.53 7.98 -11.65
CA LYS A 65 -19.77 9.21 -11.76
C LYS A 65 -20.58 10.29 -11.07
N GLU A 66 -19.93 11.05 -10.20
CA GLU A 66 -20.36 12.44 -10.01
C GLU A 66 -20.13 13.12 -11.36
N GLU A 67 -21.14 13.06 -12.23
CA GLU A 67 -21.21 13.91 -13.41
C GLU A 67 -21.36 15.35 -12.93
N ASP A 68 -20.25 16.06 -12.93
CA ASP A 68 -20.18 17.41 -13.49
C ASP A 68 -18.70 17.77 -13.70
N LEU A 69 -18.23 17.55 -14.93
CA LEU A 69 -17.44 18.50 -15.74
C LEU A 69 -16.74 17.77 -16.90
N ILE A 70 -17.38 17.88 -18.06
CA ILE A 70 -16.83 18.00 -19.43
C ILE A 70 -15.81 16.94 -19.89
N THR A 71 -16.30 16.16 -20.86
CA THR A 71 -15.63 15.17 -21.72
C THR A 71 -14.26 15.55 -22.28
N SER A 72 -13.34 14.59 -22.26
CA SER A 72 -12.53 14.24 -23.43
C SER A 72 -12.27 12.75 -23.44
N ASP A 73 -12.51 12.14 -24.60
CA ASP A 73 -12.35 10.72 -24.92
C ASP A 73 -11.02 10.14 -24.42
N GLU A 74 -11.08 9.20 -23.46
CA GLU A 74 -10.07 8.16 -23.35
C GLU A 74 -10.76 6.80 -23.29
N ALA A 75 -10.36 5.98 -24.26
CA ALA A 75 -10.82 4.63 -24.50
C ALA A 75 -10.56 3.72 -23.29
N ASP A 76 -11.59 2.97 -22.91
CA ASP A 76 -11.48 1.53 -22.65
C ASP A 76 -10.45 1.07 -21.60
N ALA A 77 -10.31 1.79 -20.48
CA ALA A 77 -9.57 1.32 -19.30
C ALA A 77 -10.49 0.61 -18.30
N ASP A 78 -11.39 -0.26 -18.77
CA ASP A 78 -12.44 -0.86 -17.96
C ASP A 78 -12.12 -2.31 -17.57
N GLY A 79 -11.14 -2.48 -16.69
CA GLY A 79 -10.80 -3.77 -16.07
C GLY A 79 -11.80 -4.17 -14.97
N PRO A 80 -11.87 -5.45 -14.59
CA PRO A 80 -12.72 -5.91 -13.49
C PRO A 80 -12.30 -5.22 -12.17
N LEU A 81 -13.30 -4.73 -11.41
CA LEU A 81 -13.10 -4.12 -10.09
C LEU A 81 -12.48 -5.17 -9.15
N CYS A 82 -11.32 -4.87 -8.58
CA CYS A 82 -10.61 -5.82 -7.72
C CYS A 82 -11.25 -5.86 -6.33
N PHE A 83 -11.39 -7.05 -5.73
CA PHE A 83 -11.79 -7.24 -4.32
C PHE A 83 -11.13 -6.26 -3.36
N PHE A 84 -9.84 -6.01 -3.58
CA PHE A 84 -9.04 -5.14 -2.74
C PHE A 84 -9.45 -3.67 -2.84
N ASP A 85 -9.92 -3.21 -4.00
CA ASP A 85 -10.40 -1.83 -4.14
C ASP A 85 -11.67 -1.63 -3.29
N VAL A 86 -12.54 -2.64 -3.27
CA VAL A 86 -13.79 -2.63 -2.49
C VAL A 86 -13.53 -2.77 -0.98
N LEU A 87 -12.65 -3.69 -0.58
CA LEU A 87 -12.27 -3.89 0.82
C LEU A 87 -11.50 -2.68 1.35
N ALA A 88 -10.63 -2.08 0.54
CA ALA A 88 -9.92 -0.86 0.93
C ALA A 88 -10.89 0.32 1.04
N ASP A 89 -11.82 0.51 0.09
CA ASP A 89 -12.88 1.54 0.19
C ASP A 89 -13.76 1.36 1.43
N TYR A 90 -14.04 0.11 1.81
CA TYR A 90 -14.75 -0.21 3.05
C TYR A 90 -13.91 0.14 4.29
N TYR A 91 -12.62 -0.18 4.27
CA TYR A 91 -11.69 0.16 5.34
C TYR A 91 -11.55 1.67 5.54
N VAL A 92 -11.62 2.46 4.46
CA VAL A 92 -11.69 3.94 4.53
C VAL A 92 -12.94 4.40 5.28
N LYS A 93 -14.09 3.76 5.04
CA LYS A 93 -15.39 4.17 5.58
C LYS A 93 -15.66 3.64 6.99
N VAL A 94 -15.19 2.44 7.31
CA VAL A 94 -15.50 1.73 8.55
C VAL A 94 -14.27 0.98 9.07
N SER A 95 -13.23 1.73 9.45
CA SER A 95 -11.92 1.20 9.84
C SER A 95 -11.97 0.09 10.91
N GLU A 96 -12.84 0.22 11.92
CA GLU A 96 -12.98 -0.80 12.98
C GLU A 96 -13.57 -2.11 12.45
N ARG A 97 -14.60 -2.06 11.59
CA ARG A 97 -15.22 -3.29 11.03
C ARG A 97 -14.39 -3.90 9.91
N GLY A 98 -13.65 -3.09 9.17
CA GLY A 98 -12.69 -3.56 8.16
C GLY A 98 -11.51 -4.29 8.80
N LYS A 99 -11.11 -3.88 10.01
CA LYS A 99 -10.08 -4.56 10.80
C LYS A 99 -10.48 -5.98 11.15
N ASP A 100 -11.71 -6.24 11.59
CA ASP A 100 -12.18 -7.61 11.87
C ASP A 100 -11.96 -8.56 10.68
N ILE A 101 -12.17 -8.07 9.45
CA ILE A 101 -12.02 -8.88 8.22
C ILE A 101 -10.54 -9.19 7.96
N LEU A 102 -9.67 -8.21 8.15
CA LEU A 102 -8.22 -8.40 8.02
C LEU A 102 -7.69 -9.31 9.13
N ASP A 103 -8.20 -9.17 10.36
CA ASP A 103 -7.85 -10.00 11.50
C ASP A 103 -8.24 -11.46 11.23
N LEU A 104 -9.48 -11.68 10.76
CA LEU A 104 -9.97 -12.98 10.32
C LEU A 104 -9.03 -13.58 9.26
N MET A 105 -8.74 -12.84 8.19
CA MET A 105 -7.93 -13.32 7.06
C MET A 105 -6.48 -13.63 7.43
N LEU A 106 -5.85 -12.81 8.29
CA LEU A 106 -4.42 -12.94 8.61
C LEU A 106 -4.15 -13.84 9.82
N PHE A 107 -5.08 -13.94 10.78
CA PHE A 107 -4.77 -14.50 12.10
C PHE A 107 -5.78 -15.51 12.65
N GLU A 108 -7.05 -15.49 12.23
CA GLU A 108 -8.07 -16.38 12.82
C GLU A 108 -8.39 -17.60 11.97
N VAL A 109 -8.17 -17.56 10.66
CA VAL A 109 -8.29 -18.79 9.86
C VAL A 109 -7.10 -19.70 10.16
N GLU A 110 -7.32 -20.72 11.00
CA GLU A 110 -6.41 -21.86 11.17
C GLU A 110 -6.37 -22.66 9.87
N LEU A 111 -5.54 -22.21 8.94
CA LEU A 111 -5.24 -22.95 7.73
C LEU A 111 -4.22 -24.03 8.07
N ASP A 112 -4.63 -25.29 8.07
CA ASP A 112 -3.73 -26.45 8.11
C ASP A 112 -2.67 -26.44 6.98
N ASN A 113 -2.84 -25.55 5.99
CA ASN A 113 -1.98 -25.40 4.83
C ASN A 113 -1.29 -24.02 4.79
N GLN A 114 0.01 -24.01 5.12
CA GLN A 114 0.88 -22.82 5.04
C GLN A 114 0.95 -22.19 3.64
N GLU A 115 0.77 -22.98 2.58
CA GLU A 115 0.77 -22.49 1.20
C GLU A 115 -0.44 -21.59 0.92
N ILE A 116 -1.60 -21.94 1.49
CA ILE A 116 -2.82 -21.15 1.34
C ILE A 116 -2.69 -19.84 2.12
N LEU A 117 -2.20 -19.90 3.36
CA LEU A 117 -1.94 -18.71 4.19
C LEU A 117 -0.94 -17.77 3.50
N LEU A 118 0.10 -18.32 2.86
CA LEU A 118 1.05 -17.55 2.06
C LEU A 118 0.36 -16.85 0.90
N ARG A 119 -0.41 -17.59 0.09
CA ARG A 119 -1.15 -17.02 -1.05
C ARG A 119 -2.05 -15.86 -0.62
N TYR A 120 -2.78 -16.00 0.47
CA TYR A 120 -3.66 -14.93 0.97
C TYR A 120 -2.89 -13.73 1.53
N SER A 121 -1.84 -13.97 2.30
CA SER A 121 -1.01 -12.90 2.85
C SER A 121 -0.31 -12.12 1.73
N SER A 122 0.22 -12.80 0.72
CA SER A 122 0.80 -12.16 -0.47
C SER A 122 -0.25 -11.41 -1.31
N ALA A 123 -1.45 -11.96 -1.47
CA ALA A 123 -2.54 -11.27 -2.15
C ALA A 123 -2.93 -9.98 -1.41
N LEU A 124 -2.95 -9.99 -0.07
CA LEU A 124 -3.18 -8.80 0.75
C LEU A 124 -2.13 -7.72 0.48
N VAL A 125 -0.85 -8.09 0.50
CA VAL A 125 0.25 -7.16 0.24
C VAL A 125 0.18 -6.60 -1.18
N GLN A 126 -0.16 -7.44 -2.17
CA GLN A 126 -0.31 -7.00 -3.54
C GLN A 126 -1.51 -6.05 -3.71
N GLY A 127 -2.64 -6.37 -3.08
CA GLY A 127 -3.81 -5.50 -3.06
C GLY A 127 -3.52 -4.15 -2.41
N ALA A 128 -2.87 -4.15 -1.25
CA ALA A 128 -2.41 -2.94 -0.56
C ALA A 128 -1.44 -2.12 -1.44
N THR A 129 -0.54 -2.78 -2.17
CA THR A 129 0.35 -2.13 -3.15
C THR A 129 -0.46 -1.34 -4.17
N ASN A 130 -1.48 -1.96 -4.77
CA ASN A 130 -2.28 -1.34 -5.82
C ASN A 130 -3.04 -0.11 -5.29
N VAL A 131 -3.75 -0.26 -4.17
CA VAL A 131 -4.55 0.84 -3.61
C VAL A 131 -3.68 2.00 -3.10
N PHE A 132 -2.49 1.73 -2.56
CA PHE A 132 -1.57 2.81 -2.17
C PHE A 132 -0.97 3.53 -3.39
N TRP A 133 -0.81 2.84 -4.52
CA TRP A 133 -0.44 3.49 -5.78
C TRP A 133 -1.55 4.40 -6.31
N ILE A 134 -2.82 4.06 -6.13
CA ILE A 134 -3.95 4.95 -6.45
C ILE A 134 -3.86 6.23 -5.62
N ASP A 135 -3.58 6.12 -4.32
CA ASP A 135 -3.37 7.26 -3.43
C ASP A 135 -2.20 8.14 -3.90
N ILE A 136 -1.08 7.54 -4.32
CA ILE A 136 0.05 8.29 -4.92
C ILE A 136 -0.38 9.03 -6.20
N GLN A 137 -1.05 8.34 -7.12
CA GLN A 137 -1.44 8.89 -8.43
C GLN A 137 -2.44 10.03 -8.28
N THR A 138 -3.37 9.90 -7.34
CA THR A 138 -4.38 10.92 -7.04
C THR A 138 -3.88 11.99 -6.07
N ASN A 139 -2.68 11.82 -5.49
CA ASN A 139 -2.15 12.64 -4.40
C ASN A 139 -3.16 12.78 -3.23
N THR A 140 -3.84 11.70 -2.91
CA THR A 140 -4.76 11.60 -1.77
C THR A 140 -4.28 10.55 -0.78
N ARG A 141 -4.79 10.55 0.45
CA ARG A 141 -4.42 9.56 1.49
C ARG A 141 -5.64 8.79 1.96
N ARG A 142 -6.46 8.32 1.02
CA ARG A 142 -7.71 7.63 1.33
C ARG A 142 -7.45 6.36 2.14
N PHE A 143 -6.40 5.62 1.81
CA PHE A 143 -6.08 4.33 2.42
C PHE A 143 -5.10 4.44 3.60
N GLN A 144 -4.96 5.63 4.19
CA GLN A 144 -4.08 5.85 5.34
C GLN A 144 -4.41 4.95 6.53
N SER A 145 -5.70 4.69 6.79
CA SER A 145 -6.12 3.80 7.87
C SER A 145 -5.63 2.37 7.63
N LEU A 146 -5.70 1.87 6.38
CA LEU A 146 -5.19 0.55 6.01
C LEU A 146 -3.67 0.48 6.16
N PHE A 147 -2.94 1.50 5.69
CA PHE A 147 -1.50 1.59 5.88
C PHE A 147 -1.13 1.55 7.37
N ARG A 148 -1.83 2.33 8.19
CA ARG A 148 -1.58 2.42 9.63
C ARG A 148 -1.83 1.08 10.31
N TYR A 149 -2.90 0.37 9.96
CA TYR A 149 -3.16 -0.97 10.48
C TYR A 149 -2.05 -1.96 10.12
N LEU A 150 -1.65 -1.99 8.85
CA LEU A 150 -0.57 -2.87 8.38
C LEU A 150 0.78 -2.55 9.06
N LEU A 151 1.06 -1.27 9.32
CA LEU A 151 2.28 -0.85 10.01
C LEU A 151 2.20 -1.13 11.51
N GLU A 152 1.27 -0.48 12.21
CA GLU A 152 1.24 -0.43 13.67
C GLU A 152 0.74 -1.74 14.28
N GLU A 153 -0.28 -2.37 13.69
CA GLU A 153 -0.93 -3.51 14.30
C GLU A 153 -0.51 -4.86 13.74
N VAL A 154 0.16 -4.88 12.58
CA VAL A 154 0.64 -6.12 11.96
C VAL A 154 2.17 -6.16 11.97
N ALA A 155 2.85 -5.19 11.36
CA ALA A 155 4.29 -5.22 11.21
C ALA A 155 5.05 -4.98 12.53
N LEU A 156 4.59 -4.01 13.35
CA LEU A 156 5.24 -3.68 14.62
C LEU A 156 4.87 -4.64 15.78
N GLU A 157 3.80 -5.42 15.62
CA GLU A 157 3.34 -6.40 16.61
C GLU A 157 3.95 -7.80 16.35
N GLN A 158 5.11 -8.08 16.94
CA GLN A 158 5.86 -9.32 16.67
C GLN A 158 5.05 -10.62 16.88
N ILE A 159 4.13 -10.63 17.86
CA ILE A 159 3.29 -11.82 18.15
C ILE A 159 2.36 -12.10 16.96
N ARG A 160 1.81 -11.05 16.35
CA ARG A 160 0.95 -11.15 15.17
C ARG A 160 1.78 -11.45 13.94
N LEU A 161 2.89 -10.73 13.74
CA LEU A 161 3.78 -10.93 12.61
C LEU A 161 4.26 -12.38 12.48
N LYS A 162 4.62 -13.04 13.59
CA LYS A 162 5.06 -14.46 13.62
C LYS A 162 4.01 -15.46 13.14
N LYS A 163 2.72 -15.08 13.11
CA LYS A 163 1.65 -15.92 12.55
C LYS A 163 1.60 -15.86 11.02
N ILE A 164 2.20 -14.83 10.40
CA ILE A 164 2.25 -14.66 8.95
C ILE A 164 3.44 -15.44 8.39
N PRO A 165 3.33 -16.10 7.22
CA PRO A 165 4.45 -16.76 6.57
C PRO A 165 5.61 -15.81 6.30
N ILE A 166 6.85 -16.27 6.52
CA ILE A 166 8.06 -15.43 6.44
C ILE A 166 8.19 -14.68 5.10
N GLN A 167 7.79 -15.31 4.00
CA GLN A 167 7.80 -14.69 2.67
C GLN A 167 6.82 -13.52 2.58
N ALA A 168 5.61 -13.65 3.14
CA ALA A 168 4.64 -12.57 3.18
C ALA A 168 5.03 -11.47 4.19
N GLN A 169 5.71 -11.81 5.29
CA GLN A 169 6.31 -10.81 6.18
C GLN A 169 7.31 -9.94 5.40
N ARG A 170 8.17 -10.56 4.59
CA ARG A 170 9.10 -9.84 3.70
C ARG A 170 8.36 -8.89 2.78
N GLU A 171 7.39 -9.40 2.04
CA GLU A 171 6.63 -8.61 1.08
C GLU A 171 5.93 -7.42 1.76
N LEU A 172 5.36 -7.63 2.96
CA LEU A 172 4.77 -6.58 3.78
C LEU A 172 5.78 -5.50 4.16
N TYR A 173 6.98 -5.87 4.63
CA TYR A 173 8.01 -4.91 5.00
C TYR A 173 8.54 -4.13 3.80
N LEU A 174 8.67 -4.77 2.63
CA LEU A 174 9.03 -4.07 1.39
C LEU A 174 7.92 -3.10 0.94
N LEU A 175 6.66 -3.50 1.04
CA LEU A 175 5.51 -2.63 0.82
C LEU A 175 5.56 -1.41 1.73
N LEU A 176 5.64 -1.61 3.05
CA LEU A 176 5.64 -0.53 4.02
C LEU A 176 6.83 0.42 3.80
N SER A 177 8.01 -0.11 3.48
CA SER A 177 9.20 0.68 3.14
C SER A 177 8.97 1.66 1.99
N ARG A 178 8.23 1.27 0.96
CA ARG A 178 7.92 2.15 -0.18
C ARG A 178 7.01 3.31 0.20
N PHE A 179 6.04 3.09 1.10
CA PHE A 179 4.95 4.03 1.37
C PHE A 179 5.06 4.78 2.70
N ILE A 180 6.04 4.45 3.55
CA ILE A 180 6.21 5.05 4.88
C ILE A 180 6.39 6.57 4.86
N PHE A 181 7.06 7.11 3.82
CA PHE A 181 7.20 8.55 3.64
C PHE A 181 5.88 9.18 3.18
N PHE A 182 5.18 8.55 2.23
CA PHE A 182 3.91 9.05 1.70
C PHE A 182 2.84 9.27 2.78
N TYR A 183 2.71 8.30 3.70
CA TYR A 183 1.74 8.33 4.80
C TYR A 183 2.27 9.00 6.08
N ASN A 184 3.40 9.72 6.01
CA ASN A 184 3.95 10.50 7.13
C ASN A 184 4.22 9.69 8.40
N SER A 185 4.65 8.43 8.27
CA SER A 185 4.90 7.55 9.42
C SER A 185 6.40 7.37 9.69
N VAL A 186 7.20 8.40 9.40
CA VAL A 186 8.66 8.41 9.58
C VAL A 186 9.06 8.37 11.06
N ASP A 187 8.17 8.77 11.97
CA ASP A 187 8.37 8.65 13.43
C ASP A 187 8.46 7.18 13.88
N LYS A 188 7.88 6.25 13.11
CA LYS A 188 7.93 4.81 13.38
C LYS A 188 9.16 4.11 12.83
N LEU A 189 10.04 4.83 12.12
CA LEU A 189 11.11 4.21 11.34
C LEU A 189 12.09 3.40 12.20
N ASP A 190 12.47 3.89 13.38
CA ASP A 190 13.36 3.17 14.29
C ASP A 190 12.74 1.85 14.77
N SER A 191 11.47 1.87 15.21
CA SER A 191 10.76 0.65 15.61
C SER A 191 10.54 -0.31 14.43
N PHE A 192 10.27 0.23 13.24
CA PHE A 192 10.12 -0.54 12.01
C PHE A 192 11.41 -1.27 11.63
N LEU A 193 12.56 -0.59 11.69
CA LEU A 193 13.86 -1.21 11.38
C LEU A 193 14.28 -2.25 12.43
N ARG A 194 13.96 -2.03 13.71
CA ARG A 194 14.24 -3.00 14.79
C ARG A 194 13.42 -4.28 14.67
N ASN A 195 12.19 -4.18 14.18
CA ASN A 195 11.28 -5.32 14.02
C ASN A 195 11.40 -6.00 12.65
N PHE A 196 12.31 -5.53 11.79
CA PHE A 196 12.48 -6.06 10.44
C PHE A 196 12.77 -7.57 10.49
N PRO A 197 12.06 -8.40 9.70
CA PRO A 197 12.18 -9.84 9.87
C PRO A 197 13.51 -10.35 9.29
N GLU A 198 14.07 -11.37 9.89
CA GLU A 198 15.27 -12.02 9.37
C GLU A 198 14.91 -12.99 8.24
N PHE A 199 15.54 -12.81 7.08
CA PHE A 199 15.30 -13.65 5.92
C PHE A 199 16.55 -14.43 5.52
N PRO A 200 16.39 -15.68 5.03
CA PRO A 200 17.46 -16.39 4.36
C PRO A 200 18.01 -15.52 3.22
N ASN A 201 19.32 -15.31 3.20
CA ASN A 201 20.03 -14.46 2.24
C ASN A 201 19.94 -12.94 2.44
N ALA A 202 19.39 -12.44 3.56
CA ALA A 202 19.44 -11.01 3.87
C ALA A 202 20.88 -10.47 3.85
N PHE A 203 21.86 -11.29 4.26
CA PHE A 203 23.29 -10.97 4.19
C PHE A 203 23.81 -10.66 2.78
N LEU A 204 23.14 -11.08 1.70
CA LEU A 204 23.54 -10.73 0.34
C LEU A 204 23.16 -9.29 0.00
N ILE A 205 22.09 -8.78 0.59
CA ILE A 205 21.56 -7.44 0.32
C ILE A 205 22.15 -6.44 1.31
N GLY A 206 21.99 -6.70 2.61
CA GLY A 206 22.40 -5.79 3.68
C GLY A 206 21.53 -5.88 4.92
N GLY A 207 21.61 -4.86 5.78
CA GLY A 207 20.76 -4.75 6.97
C GLY A 207 19.36 -4.21 6.65
N PRO A 208 18.48 -4.07 7.66
CA PRO A 208 17.13 -3.50 7.50
C PRO A 208 17.13 -2.12 6.81
N GLY A 209 18.12 -1.27 7.15
CA GLY A 209 18.30 0.04 6.50
C GLY A 209 18.57 -0.07 5.01
N ASP A 210 19.35 -1.07 4.57
CA ASP A 210 19.61 -1.29 3.15
C ASP A 210 18.33 -1.64 2.39
N PHE A 211 17.49 -2.53 2.93
CA PHE A 211 16.21 -2.89 2.31
C PHE A 211 15.28 -1.68 2.17
N LEU A 212 15.13 -0.90 3.25
CA LEU A 212 14.34 0.32 3.25
C LEU A 212 14.81 1.28 2.16
N VAL A 213 16.11 1.56 2.12
CA VAL A 213 16.68 2.54 1.19
C VAL A 213 16.63 2.06 -0.26
N ILE A 214 16.80 0.76 -0.50
CA ILE A 214 16.60 0.18 -1.84
C ILE A 214 15.16 0.41 -2.32
N GLU A 215 14.16 0.09 -1.48
CA GLU A 215 12.75 0.27 -1.84
C GLU A 215 12.38 1.75 -2.03
N LEU A 216 12.89 2.64 -1.17
CA LEU A 216 12.71 4.09 -1.34
C LEU A 216 13.37 4.62 -2.61
N THR A 217 14.57 4.15 -2.94
CA THR A 217 15.28 4.53 -4.17
C THR A 217 14.50 4.10 -5.40
N ASP A 218 13.96 2.88 -5.40
CA ASP A 218 13.16 2.35 -6.50
C ASP A 218 11.80 3.03 -6.60
N GLN A 219 11.24 3.45 -5.48
CA GLN A 219 10.03 4.26 -5.44
C GLN A 219 10.26 5.62 -6.10
N LEU A 220 11.32 6.34 -5.74
CA LEU A 220 11.65 7.65 -6.30
C LEU A 220 11.72 7.62 -7.84
N GLN A 221 12.34 6.58 -8.41
CA GLN A 221 12.48 6.43 -9.87
C GLN A 221 11.15 6.17 -10.59
N LYS A 222 10.12 5.71 -9.87
CA LYS A 222 8.79 5.41 -10.43
C LYS A 222 7.80 6.57 -10.24
N LEU A 223 8.06 7.49 -9.32
CA LEU A 223 7.17 8.61 -9.02
C LEU A 223 7.10 9.60 -10.20
N LYS A 224 5.88 9.82 -10.69
CA LYS A 224 5.58 10.83 -11.74
C LYS A 224 4.80 12.03 -11.21
N VAL A 225 4.22 11.91 -10.02
CA VAL A 225 3.41 12.97 -9.40
C VAL A 225 4.34 13.89 -8.61
N GLU A 226 4.57 15.10 -9.14
CA GLU A 226 5.56 16.04 -8.59
C GLU A 226 5.37 16.38 -7.10
N PRO A 227 4.16 16.73 -6.61
CA PRO A 227 3.95 16.99 -5.18
C PRO A 227 4.34 15.80 -4.29
N VAL A 228 4.11 14.57 -4.75
CA VAL A 228 4.48 13.36 -4.03
C VAL A 228 5.99 13.16 -4.05
N LEU A 229 6.64 13.36 -5.20
CA LEU A 229 8.10 13.30 -5.30
C LEU A 229 8.79 14.31 -4.38
N LEU A 230 8.31 15.56 -4.37
CA LEU A 230 8.80 16.61 -3.46
C LEU A 230 8.63 16.20 -2.00
N HIS A 231 7.49 15.62 -1.66
CA HIS A 231 7.23 15.11 -0.31
C HIS A 231 8.26 14.05 0.09
N TYR A 232 8.51 13.05 -0.75
CA TYR A 232 9.54 12.03 -0.48
C TYR A 232 10.93 12.64 -0.30
N LEU A 233 11.35 13.52 -1.21
CA LEU A 233 12.66 14.18 -1.13
C LEU A 233 12.81 14.97 0.18
N SER A 234 11.75 15.67 0.62
CA SER A 234 11.77 16.44 1.88
C SER A 234 11.97 15.58 3.13
N GLN A 235 11.56 14.30 3.08
CA GLN A 235 11.68 13.36 4.20
C GLN A 235 13.04 12.65 4.22
N MET A 236 13.81 12.67 3.12
CA MET A 236 15.06 11.91 2.97
C MET A 236 16.07 12.17 4.09
N LYS A 237 16.10 13.39 4.64
CA LYS A 237 16.99 13.76 5.76
C LYS A 237 16.88 12.84 6.98
N ILE A 238 15.75 12.14 7.16
CA ILE A 238 15.58 11.17 8.27
C ILE A 238 16.53 9.97 8.15
N LEU A 239 17.07 9.72 6.96
CA LEU A 239 18.03 8.65 6.69
C LEU A 239 19.47 9.05 7.05
N GLN A 240 19.70 10.28 7.51
CA GLN A 240 21.03 10.77 7.89
C GLN A 240 21.62 9.91 9.02
N GLY A 241 22.88 9.51 8.87
CA GLY A 241 23.59 8.68 9.85
C GLY A 241 23.21 7.20 9.81
N MET A 242 22.34 6.77 8.89
CA MET A 242 22.03 5.35 8.72
C MET A 242 23.24 4.60 8.15
N GLU A 243 23.64 3.52 8.81
CA GLU A 243 24.71 2.64 8.34
C GLU A 243 24.22 1.78 7.17
N LEU A 244 24.62 2.18 5.96
CA LEU A 244 24.26 1.50 4.71
C LEU A 244 25.48 0.88 4.06
N ARG A 245 25.27 -0.18 3.27
CA ARG A 245 26.32 -0.67 2.39
C ARG A 245 26.68 0.37 1.34
N MET A 246 27.94 0.34 0.92
CA MET A 246 28.45 1.20 -0.15
C MET A 246 27.62 1.11 -1.43
N THR A 247 27.15 -0.08 -1.81
CA THR A 247 26.31 -0.30 -3.00
C THR A 247 24.97 0.40 -2.87
N THR A 248 24.29 0.28 -1.72
CA THR A 248 23.02 0.92 -1.44
C THR A 248 23.16 2.45 -1.39
N SER A 249 24.14 2.92 -0.63
CA SER A 249 24.47 4.34 -0.48
C SER A 249 24.79 5.00 -1.84
N THR A 250 25.63 4.34 -2.66
CA THR A 250 25.98 4.83 -4.00
C THR A 250 24.76 4.89 -4.93
N ARG A 251 23.87 3.89 -4.88
CA ARG A 251 22.65 3.85 -5.70
C ARG A 251 21.68 4.98 -5.31
N LEU A 252 21.47 5.22 -4.03
CA LEU A 252 20.64 6.34 -3.55
C LEU A 252 21.25 7.68 -4.01
N LYS A 253 22.56 7.87 -3.81
CA LYS A 253 23.26 9.09 -4.24
C LYS A 253 23.12 9.34 -5.74
N ALA A 254 23.34 8.31 -6.58
CA ALA A 254 23.16 8.40 -8.02
C ALA A 254 21.71 8.73 -8.41
N CYS A 255 20.73 8.13 -7.72
CA CYS A 255 19.31 8.44 -7.94
C CYS A 255 19.00 9.90 -7.66
N LEU A 256 19.47 10.45 -6.52
CA LEU A 256 19.23 11.84 -6.15
C LEU A 256 19.90 12.82 -7.13
N TYR A 257 21.13 12.54 -7.57
CA TYR A 257 21.78 13.35 -8.63
C TYR A 257 21.01 13.37 -9.94
N SER A 258 20.29 12.29 -10.27
CA SER A 258 19.48 12.27 -11.49
C SER A 258 18.36 13.33 -11.46
N PHE A 259 17.92 13.72 -10.26
CA PHE A 259 16.95 14.79 -10.05
C PHE A 259 17.55 16.20 -9.96
N THR A 260 18.88 16.37 -9.93
CA THR A 260 19.52 17.70 -9.79
C THR A 260 19.79 18.42 -11.10
N SER A 261 19.81 17.70 -12.23
CA SER A 261 20.21 18.24 -13.53
C SER A 261 18.99 18.54 -14.43
N PRO A 262 19.00 19.66 -15.18
CA PRO A 262 18.00 19.91 -16.21
C PRO A 262 18.28 18.98 -17.40
N GLY A 263 17.58 17.85 -17.49
CA GLY A 263 17.73 16.89 -18.59
C GLY A 263 16.84 15.65 -18.46
N GLY A 264 16.83 14.82 -19.49
CA GLY A 264 16.15 13.52 -19.46
C GLY A 264 16.77 12.57 -18.43
N PRO A 265 16.03 11.53 -17.97
CA PRO A 265 14.76 11.05 -18.52
C PRO A 265 13.48 11.72 -17.97
N MET A 266 13.57 12.53 -16.91
CA MET A 266 12.37 13.09 -16.24
C MET A 266 12.18 14.61 -16.37
N TYR A 267 13.17 15.38 -16.85
CA TYR A 267 13.09 16.85 -16.90
C TYR A 267 12.60 17.48 -15.58
N PRO A 268 13.31 17.24 -14.45
CA PRO A 268 12.83 17.65 -13.13
C PRO A 268 12.63 19.17 -13.05
N THR A 269 11.55 19.59 -12.40
CA THR A 269 11.25 21.02 -12.19
C THR A 269 12.29 21.67 -11.29
N ARG A 270 12.30 23.01 -11.23
CA ARG A 270 13.18 23.74 -10.32
C ARG A 270 12.96 23.30 -8.87
N ALA A 271 11.72 23.10 -8.44
CA ALA A 271 11.40 22.68 -7.08
C ALA A 271 12.02 21.30 -6.77
N VAL A 272 11.85 20.34 -7.69
CA VAL A 272 12.41 18.99 -7.54
C VAL A 272 13.94 19.02 -7.47
N ARG A 273 14.59 19.84 -8.32
CA ARG A 273 16.05 20.00 -8.27
C ARG A 273 16.55 20.56 -6.95
N HIS A 274 15.88 21.57 -6.39
CA HIS A 274 16.23 22.12 -5.07
C HIS A 274 16.05 21.08 -3.96
N ALA A 275 14.90 20.40 -3.92
CA ALA A 275 14.65 19.37 -2.92
C ALA A 275 15.64 18.19 -3.01
N ALA A 276 16.08 17.83 -4.22
CA ALA A 276 17.10 16.81 -4.43
C ALA A 276 18.49 17.25 -3.94
N TRP A 277 18.88 18.52 -4.15
CA TRP A 277 20.11 19.07 -3.58
C TRP A 277 20.06 19.09 -2.05
N ASP A 278 18.97 19.57 -1.44
CA ASP A 278 18.81 19.58 0.01
C ASP A 278 18.94 18.17 0.62
N ALA A 279 18.36 17.17 -0.05
CA ALA A 279 18.49 15.76 0.35
C ALA A 279 19.94 15.24 0.21
N LEU A 280 20.63 15.57 -0.89
CA LEU A 280 22.04 15.19 -1.10
C LEU A 280 22.95 15.79 -0.05
N ASP A 281 22.83 17.08 0.23
CA ASP A 281 23.67 17.79 1.19
C ASP A 281 23.46 17.28 2.61
N SER A 282 22.23 16.90 2.95
CA SER A 282 21.90 16.30 4.25
C SER A 282 22.47 14.89 4.42
N LEU A 283 22.41 14.06 3.38
CA LEU A 283 22.78 12.64 3.45
C LEU A 283 24.25 12.37 3.15
N PHE A 284 24.86 13.17 2.27
CA PHE A 284 26.22 13.00 1.80
C PHE A 284 26.97 14.33 1.91
N PRO A 285 27.11 14.88 3.13
CA PRO A 285 27.83 16.13 3.31
C PRO A 285 29.22 15.96 2.72
N VAL A 286 29.62 16.89 1.86
CA VAL A 286 30.98 16.89 1.33
C VAL A 286 31.88 17.11 2.53
N SER A 287 32.65 16.09 2.93
CA SER A 287 33.73 16.28 3.87
C SER A 287 34.66 17.32 3.25
N ILE A 288 34.58 18.57 3.69
CA ILE A 288 35.64 19.53 3.49
C ILE A 288 36.78 19.00 4.36
N THR A 289 37.56 18.07 3.81
CA THR A 289 38.91 17.80 4.31
C THR A 289 39.69 19.08 4.11
N LEU A 290 39.78 19.87 5.18
CA LEU A 290 40.79 20.92 5.37
C LEU A 290 42.18 20.29 5.36
#